data_AF-E9IFB0-F1
#
_entry.id   AF-E9IFB0-F1
#
_cell.length_a   1.000
_cell.length_b   1.000
_cell.length_c   1.000
_cell.angle_alpha   90.00
_cell.angle_beta   90.00
_cell.angle_gamma   90.00
#
_symmetry.space_group_name_H-M   'P 1'
#
loop_
_entity.id
_entity.type
_entity.pdbx_description
1 polymer ?
#
loop_
_entity_poly.entity_id
_entity_poly.type
_entity_poly.pdbx_seq_one_letter_code
_entity_poly.pdbx_strand_id
1 'polypeptide(L)'
;VYLFVFIFLQNTFVLKRRYPVPLHKKNSKPHPFKSRHFVYDLVEDTNTRRKKPLDLILTQYVAGLGNIGTQVTMHPTEAYVKLLLPRLADYATPENIEKYKKMATDQGDDTPFSSATVEKTMKYLSKKRIFIVMSKDVPWTLEKWHIKATFRKAGVHLPEDAITMPEKPISGPNLDFEGKEFYVTLTINNREQVKVRCVLHHWTPDKSSQINIEFWKQPGEPIFPEDKAILDSLPSFLSEKEK
;
A
#
# COMPACT_ATOMS: atom_id res chain seq x y z
N VAL A 1 -4.93 30.79 3.12
CA VAL A 1 -5.31 30.76 1.69
C VAL A 1 -6.31 29.64 1.51
N TYR A 2 -7.61 29.96 1.41
CA TYR A 2 -8.66 28.95 1.25
C TYR A 2 -8.71 28.54 -0.23
N LEU A 3 -8.23 27.34 -0.55
CA LEU A 3 -8.35 26.76 -1.87
C LEU A 3 -9.81 26.29 -2.04
N PHE A 4 -10.66 27.14 -2.63
CA PHE A 4 -12.01 26.77 -3.01
C PHE A 4 -11.94 25.76 -4.17
N VAL A 5 -12.02 24.48 -3.85
CA VAL A 5 -12.17 23.42 -4.85
C VAL A 5 -13.61 23.45 -5.33
N PHE A 6 -13.85 24.13 -6.45
CA PHE A 6 -15.13 24.05 -7.17
C PHE A 6 -15.26 22.65 -7.78
N ILE A 7 -15.83 21.71 -7.02
CA ILE A 7 -16.33 20.47 -7.57
C ILE A 7 -17.63 20.83 -8.30
N PHE A 8 -17.54 21.25 -9.55
CA PHE A 8 -18.73 21.39 -10.39
C PHE A 8 -19.38 20.00 -10.52
N LEU A 9 -20.51 19.80 -9.84
CA LEU A 9 -21.43 18.71 -10.11
C LEU A 9 -22.03 18.93 -11.50
N GLN A 10 -21.32 18.50 -12.55
CA GLN A 10 -21.85 18.44 -13.91
C GLN A 10 -22.88 17.31 -13.98
N ASN A 11 -24.12 17.62 -13.61
CA ASN A 11 -25.22 16.69 -13.77
C ASN A 11 -25.74 16.81 -15.20
N THR A 12 -25.54 15.76 -16.02
CA THR A 12 -26.04 15.73 -17.40
C THR A 12 -27.17 14.71 -17.51
N PHE A 13 -28.38 15.18 -17.79
CA PHE A 13 -29.53 14.31 -18.06
C PHE A 13 -29.75 14.24 -19.57
N VAL A 14 -29.79 13.02 -20.12
CA VAL A 14 -30.16 12.80 -21.51
C VAL A 14 -31.68 12.64 -21.56
N LEU A 15 -32.32 13.62 -22.19
CA LEU A 15 -33.77 13.71 -22.29
C LEU A 15 -34.22 13.47 -23.73
N LYS A 16 -35.35 12.79 -23.90
CA LYS A 16 -36.03 12.63 -25.19
C LYS A 16 -37.36 13.35 -25.15
N ARG A 17 -37.68 14.10 -26.21
CA ARG A 17 -39.01 14.71 -26.35
C ARG A 17 -40.06 13.62 -26.45
N ARG A 18 -41.11 13.71 -25.62
CA ARG A 18 -42.22 12.75 -25.62
C ARG A 18 -43.03 12.82 -26.93
N TYR A 19 -43.19 14.04 -27.46
CA TYR A 19 -43.91 14.29 -28.70
C TYR A 19 -42.92 14.57 -29.84
N PRO A 20 -43.00 13.85 -30.97
CA PRO A 20 -42.09 14.05 -32.10
C PRO A 20 -42.32 15.41 -32.77
N VAL A 21 -41.21 16.03 -33.19
CA VAL A 21 -41.23 17.29 -33.93
C VAL A 21 -41.40 16.97 -35.42
N PRO A 22 -42.29 17.68 -36.15
CA PRO A 22 -42.43 17.48 -37.59
C PRO A 22 -41.14 17.85 -38.32
N LEU A 23 -40.77 17.02 -39.30
CA LEU A 23 -39.57 17.22 -40.11
C LEU A 23 -39.69 18.49 -40.96
N HIS A 24 -38.57 19.18 -41.13
CA HIS A 24 -38.47 20.38 -41.96
C HIS A 24 -37.90 20.02 -43.33
N LYS A 25 -38.19 20.82 -44.36
CA LYS A 25 -37.52 20.68 -45.65
C LYS A 25 -36.02 20.95 -45.47
N LYS A 26 -35.19 20.22 -46.22
CA LYS A 26 -33.73 20.41 -46.19
C LYS A 26 -33.39 21.88 -46.49
N ASN A 27 -32.51 22.47 -45.68
CA ASN A 27 -32.10 23.89 -45.74
C ASN A 27 -33.21 24.93 -45.51
N SER A 28 -34.40 24.53 -45.04
CA SER A 28 -35.45 25.47 -44.63
C SER A 28 -35.33 25.82 -43.15
N LYS A 29 -35.85 27.00 -42.76
CA LYS A 29 -35.90 27.39 -41.36
C LYS A 29 -36.78 26.42 -40.58
N PRO A 30 -36.32 25.93 -39.41
CA PRO A 30 -37.13 25.04 -38.58
C PRO A 30 -38.38 25.76 -38.08
N HIS A 31 -39.48 25.03 -37.97
CA HIS A 31 -40.73 25.58 -37.43
C HIS A 31 -40.58 25.82 -35.93
N PRO A 32 -41.24 26.86 -35.38
CA PRO A 32 -41.22 27.11 -33.95
C PRO A 32 -41.82 25.92 -33.18
N PHE A 33 -41.20 25.55 -32.06
CA PHE A 33 -41.72 24.49 -31.22
C PHE A 33 -43.00 24.93 -30.51
N LYS A 34 -43.97 24.01 -30.46
CA LYS A 34 -45.20 24.18 -29.67
C LYS A 34 -44.93 23.76 -28.23
N SER A 35 -45.76 24.24 -27.29
CA SER A 35 -45.66 23.90 -25.85
C SER A 35 -45.52 22.39 -25.59
N ARG A 36 -46.28 21.54 -26.30
CA ARG A 36 -46.19 20.08 -26.20
C ARG A 36 -44.78 19.51 -26.48
N HIS A 37 -43.95 20.17 -27.29
CA HIS A 37 -42.59 19.70 -27.62
C HIS A 37 -41.56 19.98 -26.52
N PHE A 38 -41.94 20.71 -25.47
CA PHE A 38 -41.12 20.93 -24.27
C PHE A 38 -41.43 19.92 -23.15
N VAL A 39 -42.23 18.89 -23.45
CA VAL A 39 -42.42 17.75 -22.55
C VAL A 39 -41.36 16.69 -22.87
N TYR A 40 -40.57 16.34 -21.86
CA TYR A 40 -39.44 15.44 -21.98
C TYR A 40 -39.61 14.21 -21.08
N ASP A 41 -39.19 13.08 -21.60
CA ASP A 41 -39.03 11.83 -20.85
C ASP A 41 -37.53 11.63 -20.57
N LEU A 42 -37.20 11.22 -19.34
CA LEU A 42 -35.83 10.89 -18.95
C LEU A 42 -35.41 9.60 -19.64
N VAL A 43 -34.41 9.68 -20.51
CA VAL A 43 -33.83 8.48 -21.14
C VAL A 43 -32.73 7.92 -20.26
N GLU A 44 -31.84 8.80 -19.81
CA GLU A 44 -30.65 8.37 -19.10
C GLU A 44 -30.08 9.45 -18.20
N ASP A 45 -29.69 9.03 -17.00
CA ASP A 45 -28.92 9.84 -16.07
C ASP A 45 -27.44 9.46 -16.15
N THR A 46 -26.59 10.38 -16.62
CA THR A 46 -25.15 10.13 -16.71
C THR A 46 -24.46 10.04 -15.35
N ASN A 47 -25.08 10.51 -14.27
CA ASN A 47 -24.49 10.47 -12.93
C ASN A 47 -24.44 9.05 -12.36
N THR A 48 -25.38 8.21 -12.77
CA THR A 48 -25.44 6.80 -12.34
C THR A 48 -24.44 5.92 -13.08
N ARG A 49 -23.92 6.38 -14.22
CA ARG A 49 -22.92 5.66 -14.99
C ARG A 49 -21.60 5.61 -14.23
N ARG A 50 -20.97 4.44 -14.21
CA ARG A 50 -19.62 4.29 -13.69
C ARG A 50 -18.67 5.15 -14.52
N LYS A 51 -17.93 6.04 -13.85
CA LYS A 51 -16.92 6.88 -14.48
C LYS A 51 -15.79 5.97 -14.97
N LYS A 52 -15.33 6.21 -16.21
CA LYS A 52 -14.18 5.49 -16.75
C LYS A 52 -12.94 5.84 -15.92
N PRO A 53 -12.08 4.86 -15.61
CA PRO A 53 -10.81 5.15 -14.97
C PRO A 53 -9.94 6.01 -15.91
N LEU A 54 -9.03 6.75 -15.31
CA LEU A 54 -8.20 7.74 -15.98
C LEU A 54 -6.76 7.30 -15.93
N ASP A 55 -6.11 7.33 -17.09
CA ASP A 55 -4.71 6.94 -17.25
C ASP A 55 -3.80 8.16 -17.06
N LEU A 56 -2.87 8.02 -16.13
CA LEU A 56 -1.94 9.06 -15.70
C LEU A 56 -0.50 8.57 -15.80
N ILE A 57 0.43 9.51 -15.84
CA ILE A 57 1.86 9.27 -15.73
C ILE A 57 2.44 10.14 -14.61
N LEU A 58 3.20 9.52 -13.71
CA LEU A 58 3.76 10.22 -12.55
C LEU A 58 4.93 11.14 -12.97
N THR A 59 4.89 12.38 -12.49
CA THR A 59 5.95 13.38 -12.72
C THR A 59 6.99 13.37 -11.60
N GLN A 60 6.59 12.90 -10.42
CA GLN A 60 7.40 12.80 -9.21
C GLN A 60 7.19 11.42 -8.56
N TYR A 61 8.08 11.04 -7.65
CA TYR A 61 7.83 9.87 -6.81
C TYR A 61 6.59 10.10 -5.94
N VAL A 62 5.67 9.13 -5.96
CA VAL A 62 4.48 9.14 -5.10
C VAL A 62 4.42 7.85 -4.30
N ALA A 63 4.35 8.02 -2.98
CA ALA A 63 4.30 6.96 -1.99
C ALA A 63 3.25 5.90 -2.35
N GLY A 64 3.70 4.67 -2.61
CA GLY A 64 2.83 3.54 -2.92
C GLY A 64 2.18 3.53 -4.31
N LEU A 65 2.49 4.48 -5.20
CA LEU A 65 2.08 4.47 -6.60
C LEU A 65 3.25 4.22 -7.55
N GLY A 66 4.41 4.83 -7.29
CA GLY A 66 5.62 4.56 -8.06
C GLY A 66 6.55 5.74 -8.27
N ASN A 67 7.57 5.47 -9.08
CA ASN A 67 8.60 6.43 -9.47
C ASN A 67 8.13 7.26 -10.67
N ILE A 68 8.95 8.24 -11.04
CA ILE A 68 8.75 9.11 -12.20
C ILE A 68 8.61 8.26 -13.47
N GLY A 69 7.67 8.63 -14.34
CA GLY A 69 7.39 7.91 -15.59
C GLY A 69 6.54 6.65 -15.45
N THR A 70 6.15 6.25 -14.24
CA THR A 70 5.24 5.12 -14.03
C THR A 70 3.83 5.49 -14.49
N GLN A 71 3.21 4.63 -15.31
CA GLN A 71 1.82 4.77 -15.73
C GLN A 71 0.87 4.20 -14.67
N VAL A 72 -0.15 4.94 -14.29
CA VAL A 72 -1.12 4.58 -13.25
C VAL A 72 -2.53 4.82 -13.74
N THR A 73 -3.41 3.84 -13.55
CA THR A 73 -4.84 3.92 -13.88
C THR A 73 -5.64 4.00 -12.58
N MET A 74 -6.41 5.08 -12.37
CA MET A 74 -7.23 5.26 -11.15
C MET A 74 -8.61 5.82 -11.44
N HIS A 75 -9.51 5.75 -10.45
CA HIS A 75 -10.81 6.40 -10.55
C HIS A 75 -10.65 7.94 -10.59
N PRO A 76 -11.40 8.67 -11.45
CA PRO A 76 -11.20 10.10 -11.66
C PRO A 76 -11.25 10.94 -10.39
N THR A 77 -12.18 10.66 -9.47
CA THR A 77 -12.30 11.42 -8.21
C THR A 77 -11.01 11.41 -7.40
N GLU A 78 -10.35 10.25 -7.31
CA GLU A 78 -9.08 10.14 -6.58
C GLU A 78 -7.92 10.71 -7.40
N ALA A 79 -7.89 10.46 -8.70
CA ALA A 79 -6.89 10.97 -9.63
C ALA A 79 -6.81 12.50 -9.61
N TYR A 80 -7.97 13.18 -9.68
CA TYR A 80 -8.02 14.64 -9.66
C TYR A 80 -7.51 15.21 -8.34
N VAL A 81 -8.02 14.73 -7.21
CA VAL A 81 -7.70 15.29 -5.89
C VAL A 81 -6.29 14.96 -5.45
N LYS A 82 -5.85 13.71 -5.63
CA LYS A 82 -4.56 13.23 -5.11
C LYS A 82 -3.39 13.51 -6.04
N LEU A 83 -3.59 13.48 -7.37
CA LEU A 83 -2.48 13.51 -8.32
C LEU A 83 -2.47 14.76 -9.21
N LEU A 84 -3.56 15.04 -9.91
CA LEU A 84 -3.59 16.14 -10.89
C LEU A 84 -3.59 17.52 -10.21
N LEU A 85 -4.39 17.71 -9.16
CA LEU A 85 -4.49 19.01 -8.46
C LEU A 85 -3.16 19.40 -7.80
N PRO A 86 -2.42 18.50 -7.12
CA PRO A 86 -1.09 18.81 -6.58
C PRO A 86 0.02 18.70 -7.64
N ARG A 87 -0.32 18.38 -8.91
CA ARG A 87 0.62 18.23 -10.04
C ARG A 87 1.69 17.13 -9.83
N LEU A 88 1.31 16.03 -9.19
CA LEU A 88 2.15 14.84 -9.02
C LEU A 88 2.09 13.88 -10.21
N ALA A 89 1.11 14.06 -11.09
CA ALA A 89 0.95 13.30 -12.32
C ALA A 89 0.39 14.17 -13.43
N ASP A 90 0.65 13.76 -14.68
CA ASP A 90 0.04 14.30 -15.89
C ASP A 90 -0.83 13.24 -16.58
N TYR A 91 -1.67 13.67 -17.52
CA TYR A 91 -2.40 12.75 -18.38
C TYR A 91 -1.44 11.90 -19.23
N ALA A 92 -1.78 10.63 -19.40
CA ALA A 92 -1.05 9.69 -20.24
C ALA A 92 -1.31 9.93 -21.75
N THR A 93 -1.00 11.12 -22.24
CA THR A 93 -0.93 11.41 -23.68
C THR A 93 0.35 10.81 -24.27
N PRO A 94 0.38 10.44 -25.57
CA PRO A 94 1.57 9.84 -26.19
C PRO A 94 2.81 10.72 -26.02
N GLU A 95 2.65 12.04 -26.17
CA GLU A 95 3.73 13.03 -25.98
C GLU A 95 4.29 13.02 -24.55
N ASN A 96 3.41 12.97 -23.54
CA ASN A 96 3.83 12.94 -22.14
C ASN A 96 4.51 11.61 -21.79
N ILE A 97 4.02 10.50 -22.33
CA ILE A 97 4.60 9.17 -22.11
C ILE A 97 6.04 9.15 -22.60
N GLU A 98 6.31 9.66 -23.80
CA GLU A 98 7.68 9.72 -24.34
C GLU A 98 8.57 10.65 -23.53
N LYS A 99 8.06 11.81 -23.13
CA LYS A 99 8.79 12.79 -22.32
C LYS A 99 9.24 12.21 -20.97
N TYR A 100 8.32 11.60 -20.23
CA TYR A 100 8.64 11.09 -18.88
C TYR A 100 9.38 9.75 -18.92
N LYS A 101 9.25 8.95 -19.99
CA LYS A 101 10.11 7.78 -20.19
C LYS A 101 11.58 8.19 -20.36
N LYS A 102 11.87 9.24 -21.12
CA LYS A 102 13.23 9.79 -21.26
C LYS A 102 13.77 10.24 -19.90
N MET A 103 12.97 11.03 -19.17
CA MET A 103 13.34 11.50 -17.82
C MET A 103 13.59 10.34 -16.83
N ALA A 104 12.80 9.26 -16.91
CA ALA A 104 12.99 8.10 -16.04
C ALA A 104 14.30 7.36 -16.35
N THR A 105 14.68 7.25 -17.63
CA THR A 105 15.98 6.68 -18.03
C THR A 105 17.14 7.54 -17.56
N ASP A 106 17.02 8.87 -17.68
CA ASP A 106 18.06 9.81 -17.26
C ASP A 106 18.30 9.77 -15.74
N GLN A 107 17.23 9.52 -14.97
CA GLN A 107 17.31 9.40 -13.51
C GLN A 107 17.82 8.04 -13.02
N GLY A 108 17.73 6.99 -13.84
CA GLY A 108 18.27 5.65 -13.57
C GLY A 108 18.24 5.23 -12.09
N ASP A 109 19.42 5.26 -11.46
CA ASP A 109 19.66 4.76 -10.10
C ASP A 109 19.34 5.76 -8.98
N ASP A 110 19.16 7.05 -9.27
CA ASP A 110 18.84 8.09 -8.28
C ASP A 110 17.36 8.08 -7.83
N THR A 111 16.61 7.06 -8.24
CA THR A 111 15.24 6.84 -7.76
C THR A 111 15.22 6.55 -6.26
N PRO A 112 14.26 7.09 -5.50
CA PRO A 112 14.25 6.97 -4.04
C PRO A 112 13.99 5.53 -3.57
N PHE A 113 13.25 4.75 -4.35
CA PHE A 113 12.93 3.36 -4.06
C PHE A 113 13.06 2.51 -5.32
N SER A 114 13.45 1.25 -5.13
CA SER A 114 13.58 0.26 -6.20
C SER A 114 12.23 -0.09 -6.84
N SER A 115 11.12 0.00 -6.10
CA SER A 115 9.78 -0.26 -6.62
C SER A 115 8.68 0.50 -5.87
N ALA A 116 7.55 0.71 -6.55
CA ALA A 116 6.36 1.38 -6.04
C ALA A 116 5.81 0.77 -4.73
N THR A 117 5.97 -0.54 -4.54
CA THR A 117 5.41 -1.28 -3.39
C THR A 117 6.37 -1.37 -2.22
N VAL A 118 7.62 -0.95 -2.37
CA VAL A 118 8.67 -1.13 -1.37
C VAL A 118 8.31 -0.40 -0.09
N GLU A 119 8.00 0.90 -0.17
CA GLU A 119 7.64 1.70 1.00
C GLU A 119 6.46 1.11 1.79
N LYS A 120 5.41 0.66 1.08
CA LYS A 120 4.26 -0.03 1.68
C LYS A 120 4.70 -1.31 2.39
N THR A 121 5.60 -2.06 1.79
CA THR A 121 6.14 -3.32 2.33
C THR A 121 7.01 -3.05 3.56
N MET A 122 7.89 -2.04 3.51
CA MET A 122 8.72 -1.60 4.64
C MET A 122 7.84 -1.21 5.83
N LYS A 123 6.79 -0.41 5.59
CA LYS A 123 5.83 0.02 6.62
C LYS A 123 5.01 -1.13 7.17
N TYR A 124 4.69 -2.12 6.33
CA TYR A 124 3.99 -3.33 6.77
C TYR A 124 4.88 -4.19 7.67
N LEU A 125 6.12 -4.46 7.24
CA LEU A 125 7.07 -5.31 7.96
C LEU A 125 7.56 -4.66 9.26
N SER A 126 7.80 -3.36 9.28
CA SER A 126 8.27 -2.65 10.50
C SER A 126 7.24 -2.66 11.63
N LYS A 127 5.95 -2.68 11.30
CA LYS A 127 4.85 -2.79 12.27
C LYS A 127 4.58 -4.22 12.72
N LYS A 128 5.10 -5.23 12.01
CA LYS A 128 4.84 -6.63 12.33
C LYS A 128 5.75 -7.10 13.44
N ARG A 129 5.16 -7.82 14.38
CA ARG A 129 5.86 -8.59 15.39
C ARG A 129 5.74 -10.06 15.04
N ILE A 130 6.87 -10.71 14.84
CA ILE A 130 6.91 -12.10 14.37
C ILE A 130 7.34 -12.98 15.53
N PHE A 131 6.50 -13.98 15.82
CA PHE A 131 6.76 -14.95 16.88
C PHE A 131 7.54 -16.12 16.31
N ILE A 132 8.76 -16.28 16.81
CA ILE A 132 9.64 -17.38 16.45
C ILE A 132 9.41 -18.47 17.48
N VAL A 133 8.72 -19.51 17.02
CA VAL A 133 8.33 -20.62 17.86
C VAL A 133 9.42 -21.68 17.81
N MET A 134 10.04 -21.95 18.95
CA MET A 134 11.12 -22.92 19.10
C MET A 134 10.78 -24.01 20.11
N SER A 135 11.49 -25.13 20.06
CA SER A 135 11.29 -26.22 21.02
C SER A 135 11.80 -25.82 22.42
N LYS A 136 11.09 -26.22 23.46
CA LYS A 136 11.57 -26.12 24.85
C LYS A 136 12.52 -27.27 25.22
N ASP A 137 12.31 -28.44 24.64
CA ASP A 137 12.94 -29.68 25.13
C ASP A 137 14.18 -30.06 24.33
N VAL A 138 14.22 -29.65 23.06
CA VAL A 138 15.30 -29.97 22.13
C VAL A 138 16.22 -28.76 22.01
N PRO A 139 17.55 -28.90 22.15
CA PRO A 139 18.47 -27.80 21.94
C PRO A 139 18.44 -27.33 20.49
N TRP A 140 18.49 -26.02 20.29
CA TRP A 140 18.40 -25.40 18.96
C TRP A 140 19.29 -24.18 18.87
N THR A 141 19.74 -23.90 17.65
CA THR A 141 20.49 -22.69 17.29
C THR A 141 19.70 -21.94 16.22
N LEU A 142 19.48 -20.64 16.44
CA LEU A 142 18.69 -19.85 15.50
C LEU A 142 19.45 -19.66 14.18
N GLU A 143 18.85 -20.12 13.10
CA GLU A 143 19.39 -20.04 11.74
C GLU A 143 18.39 -19.37 10.79
N LYS A 144 18.86 -18.99 9.60
CA LYS A 144 18.04 -18.28 8.58
C LYS A 144 16.78 -19.05 8.18
N TRP A 145 16.84 -20.39 8.10
CA TRP A 145 15.68 -21.19 7.69
C TRP A 145 14.54 -21.16 8.73
N HIS A 146 14.86 -21.02 10.02
CA HIS A 146 13.85 -20.87 11.08
C HIS A 146 13.06 -19.58 10.90
N ILE A 147 13.76 -18.49 10.55
CA ILE A 147 13.15 -17.20 10.24
C ILE A 147 12.29 -17.34 8.98
N LYS A 148 12.81 -17.93 7.92
CA LYS A 148 12.02 -18.19 6.70
C LYS A 148 10.74 -18.99 6.97
N ALA A 149 10.80 -20.04 7.79
CA ALA A 149 9.64 -20.85 8.15
C ALA A 149 8.60 -20.05 8.96
N THR A 150 9.04 -19.22 9.90
CA THR A 150 8.14 -18.38 10.73
C THR A 150 7.50 -17.26 9.93
N PHE A 151 8.24 -16.61 9.03
CA PHE A 151 7.71 -15.63 8.09
C PHE A 151 6.67 -16.25 7.14
N ARG A 152 6.91 -17.48 6.67
CA ARG A 152 5.91 -18.23 5.89
C ARG A 152 4.63 -18.46 6.67
N LYS A 153 4.73 -18.81 7.96
CA LYS A 153 3.57 -18.93 8.86
C LYS A 153 2.84 -17.59 9.05
N ALA A 154 3.56 -16.47 9.02
CA ALA A 154 3.00 -15.12 9.04
C ALA A 154 2.44 -14.65 7.68
N GLY A 155 2.51 -15.49 6.63
CA GLY A 155 2.00 -15.17 5.29
C GLY A 155 2.95 -14.37 4.41
N VAL A 156 4.23 -14.24 4.80
CA VAL A 156 5.26 -13.54 4.01
C VAL A 156 6.23 -14.56 3.44
N HIS A 157 6.39 -14.58 2.13
CA HIS A 157 7.40 -15.41 1.47
C HIS A 157 8.74 -14.69 1.43
N LEU A 158 9.79 -15.34 1.90
CA LEU A 158 11.11 -14.73 2.06
C LEU A 158 12.23 -15.70 1.62
N PRO A 159 13.15 -15.29 0.73
CA PRO A 159 14.36 -16.05 0.43
C PRO A 159 15.40 -15.92 1.56
N GLU A 160 16.31 -16.89 1.67
CA GLU A 160 17.30 -16.91 2.76
C GLU A 160 18.40 -15.86 2.58
N ASP A 161 18.68 -15.50 1.33
CA ASP A 161 19.70 -14.51 0.97
C ASP A 161 19.30 -13.09 1.42
N ALA A 162 18.00 -12.84 1.56
CA ALA A 162 17.46 -11.56 2.02
C ALA A 162 17.50 -11.40 3.54
N ILE A 163 17.84 -12.46 4.31
CA ILE A 163 17.90 -12.41 5.78
C ILE A 163 19.32 -12.12 6.25
N THR A 164 19.46 -11.04 7.02
CA THR A 164 20.64 -10.76 7.83
C THR A 164 20.34 -11.05 9.29
N MET A 165 21.04 -12.05 9.83
CA MET A 165 20.96 -12.48 11.23
C MET A 165 21.67 -11.47 12.15
N PRO A 166 21.28 -11.39 13.44
CA PRO A 166 22.09 -10.71 14.45
C PRO A 166 23.46 -11.39 14.60
N GLU A 167 24.49 -10.61 14.96
CA GLU A 167 25.87 -11.10 15.07
C GLU A 167 26.04 -12.15 16.18
N LYS A 168 25.25 -12.03 17.26
CA LYS A 168 25.30 -12.94 18.41
C LYS A 168 24.37 -14.12 18.16
N PRO A 169 24.86 -15.37 18.16
CA PRO A 169 24.01 -16.55 18.00
C PRO A 169 23.08 -16.69 19.21
N ILE A 170 21.80 -16.89 18.93
CA ILE A 170 20.79 -17.18 19.94
C ILE A 170 20.61 -18.70 19.98
N SER A 171 21.00 -19.30 21.09
CA SER A 171 20.88 -20.74 21.32
C SER A 171 19.97 -21.01 22.50
N GLY A 172 19.09 -22.00 22.34
CA GLY A 172 18.23 -22.53 23.38
C GLY A 172 18.59 -23.97 23.75
N PRO A 173 17.90 -24.55 24.74
CA PRO A 173 16.66 -24.08 25.35
C PRO A 173 16.96 -23.33 26.66
N ASN A 174 16.78 -22.00 26.63
CA ASN A 174 16.86 -21.19 27.85
C ASN A 174 15.54 -20.45 28.04
N LEU A 175 14.85 -20.76 29.14
CA LEU A 175 13.59 -20.14 29.54
C LEU A 175 13.73 -18.62 29.76
N ASP A 176 14.93 -18.13 30.03
CA ASP A 176 15.19 -16.70 30.17
C ASP A 176 14.93 -15.92 28.88
N PHE A 177 14.97 -16.56 27.72
CA PHE A 177 14.70 -15.91 26.43
C PHE A 177 13.20 -15.90 26.07
N GLU A 178 12.34 -16.48 26.90
CA GLU A 178 10.90 -16.50 26.67
C GLU A 178 10.32 -15.09 26.64
N GLY A 179 9.59 -14.76 25.57
CA GLY A 179 8.95 -13.45 25.42
C GLY A 179 9.93 -12.29 25.19
N LYS A 180 11.23 -12.58 25.03
CA LYS A 180 12.23 -11.55 24.73
C LYS A 180 12.27 -11.21 23.24
N GLU A 181 12.64 -9.97 22.97
CA GLU A 181 12.65 -9.36 21.64
C GLU A 181 14.06 -9.27 21.06
N PHE A 182 14.19 -9.52 19.77
CA PHE A 182 15.37 -9.20 18.99
C PHE A 182 14.93 -8.72 17.60
N TYR A 183 15.84 -8.11 16.84
CA TYR A 183 15.52 -7.68 15.48
C TYR A 183 16.26 -8.51 14.44
N VAL A 184 15.64 -8.59 13.26
CA VAL A 184 16.22 -9.19 12.06
C VAL A 184 16.19 -8.13 10.96
N THR A 185 17.30 -7.98 10.24
CA THR A 185 17.37 -7.06 9.10
C THR A 185 17.04 -7.83 7.83
N LEU A 186 16.07 -7.33 7.08
CA LEU A 186 15.62 -7.88 5.81
C LEU A 186 16.01 -6.94 4.68
N THR A 187 16.63 -7.49 3.65
CA THR A 187 17.00 -6.73 2.45
C THR A 187 15.96 -6.95 1.35
N ILE A 188 15.35 -5.87 0.88
CA ILE A 188 14.40 -5.85 -0.23
C ILE A 188 15.17 -5.41 -1.48
N ASN A 189 15.06 -6.21 -2.56
CA ASN A 189 15.67 -5.92 -3.87
C ASN A 189 17.16 -5.51 -3.82
N ASN A 190 17.92 -6.02 -2.84
CA ASN A 190 19.33 -5.71 -2.62
C ASN A 190 19.67 -4.22 -2.36
N ARG A 191 18.67 -3.34 -2.17
CA ARG A 191 18.86 -1.90 -1.97
C ARG A 191 18.30 -1.43 -0.64
N GLU A 192 17.04 -1.76 -0.33
CA GLU A 192 16.38 -1.29 0.88
C GLU A 192 16.51 -2.30 2.01
N GLN A 193 16.73 -1.81 3.24
CA GLN A 193 16.81 -2.66 4.43
C GLN A 193 15.70 -2.32 5.41
N VAL A 194 15.08 -3.35 6.00
CA VAL A 194 14.00 -3.21 6.97
C VAL A 194 14.33 -4.03 8.21
N LYS A 195 14.28 -3.39 9.37
CA LYS A 195 14.41 -4.07 10.66
C LYS A 195 13.03 -4.53 11.12
N VAL A 196 12.91 -5.83 11.38
CA VAL A 196 11.66 -6.45 11.84
C VAL A 196 11.85 -6.96 13.26
N ARG A 197 10.83 -6.73 14.09
CA ARG A 197 10.79 -7.17 15.48
C ARG A 197 10.38 -8.63 15.57
N CYS A 198 11.25 -9.44 16.15
CA CYS A 198 11.05 -10.86 16.38
C CYS A 198 10.96 -11.12 17.89
N VAL A 199 10.02 -11.96 18.29
CA VAL A 199 9.85 -12.40 19.67
C VAL A 199 10.09 -13.89 19.72
N LEU A 200 10.91 -14.35 20.66
CA LEU A 200 11.10 -15.78 20.87
C LEU A 200 9.99 -16.35 21.77
N HIS A 201 9.43 -17.48 21.36
CA HIS A 201 8.44 -18.23 22.12
C HIS A 201 8.78 -19.72 22.12
N HIS A 202 8.85 -20.32 23.30
CA HIS A 202 9.08 -21.75 23.48
C HIS A 202 7.76 -22.52 23.38
N TRP A 203 7.79 -23.61 22.64
CA TRP A 203 6.68 -24.51 22.44
C TRP A 203 7.04 -25.93 22.86
N THR A 204 6.06 -26.59 23.44
CA THR A 204 6.13 -27.96 23.95
C THR A 204 4.82 -28.67 23.59
N PRO A 205 4.85 -29.97 23.20
CA PRO A 205 3.63 -30.74 22.95
C PRO A 205 2.78 -30.92 24.22
N ASP A 206 3.41 -31.02 25.39
CA ASP A 206 2.76 -31.19 26.68
C ASP A 206 2.04 -29.92 27.13
N LYS A 207 0.70 -29.95 27.04
CA LYS A 207 -0.18 -28.81 27.35
C LYS A 207 -0.01 -28.25 28.76
N SER A 208 0.35 -29.07 29.74
CA SER A 208 0.57 -28.63 31.13
C SER A 208 1.80 -27.74 31.29
N SER A 209 2.80 -27.94 30.44
CA SER A 209 4.08 -27.22 30.48
C SER A 209 4.15 -26.06 29.47
N GLN A 210 3.08 -25.83 28.71
CA GLN A 210 2.96 -24.72 27.78
C GLN A 210 2.87 -23.40 28.52
N ILE A 211 3.71 -22.45 28.13
CA ILE A 211 3.72 -21.10 28.68
C ILE A 211 2.61 -20.31 27.97
N ASN A 212 1.42 -20.32 28.55
CA ASN A 212 0.25 -19.59 28.06
C ASN A 212 0.18 -18.18 28.65
N ILE A 213 1.31 -17.47 28.69
CA ILE A 213 1.31 -16.04 29.03
C ILE A 213 0.91 -15.30 27.76
N GLU A 214 0.16 -14.20 27.89
CA GLU A 214 -0.20 -13.35 26.75
C GLU A 214 0.99 -12.51 26.27
N PHE A 215 2.11 -13.17 25.93
CA PHE A 215 3.35 -12.56 25.45
C PHE A 215 3.10 -11.69 24.20
N TRP A 216 2.04 -11.98 23.44
CA TRP A 216 1.62 -11.17 22.30
C TRP A 216 0.95 -9.83 22.67
N LYS A 217 0.64 -9.56 23.94
CA LYS A 217 0.06 -8.28 24.39
C LYS A 217 1.07 -7.33 25.03
N GLN A 218 2.12 -7.86 25.66
CA GLN A 218 3.12 -7.04 26.36
C GLN A 218 4.35 -6.78 25.49
N PRO A 219 5.01 -5.63 25.62
CA PRO A 219 6.33 -5.42 25.03
C PRO A 219 7.34 -6.33 25.72
N GLY A 220 8.12 -7.07 24.94
CA GLY A 220 9.15 -7.96 25.46
C GLY A 220 10.44 -7.21 25.78
N GLU A 221 11.20 -7.71 26.75
CA GLU A 221 12.55 -7.20 27.00
C GLU A 221 13.50 -7.60 25.86
N PRO A 222 14.43 -6.73 25.44
CA PRO A 222 15.45 -7.11 24.47
C PRO A 222 16.30 -8.29 24.95
N ILE A 223 16.57 -9.27 24.07
CA ILE A 223 17.53 -10.36 24.33
C ILE A 223 18.93 -9.78 24.55
N PHE A 224 19.30 -8.80 23.72
CA PHE A 224 20.56 -8.08 23.85
C PHE A 224 20.28 -6.64 24.31
N PRO A 225 20.94 -6.15 25.37
CA PRO A 225 20.71 -4.80 25.88
C PRO A 225 21.13 -3.71 24.88
N GLU A 226 22.08 -4.00 24.00
CA GLU A 226 22.54 -3.12 22.91
C GLU A 226 21.43 -2.82 21.90
N ASP A 227 20.55 -3.79 21.64
CA ASP A 227 19.50 -3.69 20.63
C ASP A 227 18.28 -2.88 21.11
N LYS A 228 18.25 -2.52 22.39
CA LYS A 228 17.14 -1.79 23.01
C LYS A 228 16.82 -0.50 22.28
N ALA A 229 17.83 0.30 21.96
CA ALA A 229 17.63 1.58 21.27
C ALA A 229 17.00 1.41 19.87
N ILE A 230 17.38 0.33 19.17
CA ILE A 230 16.84 0.01 17.85
C ILE A 230 15.39 -0.49 17.99
N LEU A 231 15.11 -1.36 18.94
CA LEU A 231 13.78 -1.91 19.17
C LEU A 231 12.79 -0.82 19.60
N ASP A 232 13.22 0.11 20.46
CA ASP A 232 12.40 1.25 20.92
C ASP A 232 12.09 2.23 19.77
N SER A 233 12.98 2.34 18.77
CA SER A 233 12.74 3.17 17.58
C SER A 233 11.68 2.59 16.61
N LEU A 234 11.41 1.28 16.71
CA LEU A 234 10.43 0.62 15.84
C LEU A 234 9.00 0.97 16.28
N PRO A 235 8.07 1.10 15.31
CA PRO A 235 6.70 1.47 15.62
C PRO A 235 6.04 0.44 16.56
N SER A 236 5.38 0.95 17.60
CA SER A 236 4.64 0.11 18.56
C SER A 236 3.55 -0.71 17.86
N PHE A 237 3.40 -1.97 18.27
CA PHE A 237 2.40 -2.89 17.75
C PHE A 237 0.99 -2.58 18.27
N LEU A 238 0.89 -1.90 19.42
CA LEU A 238 -0.35 -1.36 19.96
C LEU A 238 -0.53 0.06 19.40
N SER A 239 -1.00 0.17 18.17
CA SER A 239 -1.70 1.41 17.80
C SER A 239 -3.06 1.34 18.50
N GLU A 240 -3.22 2.07 19.61
CA GLU A 240 -4.57 2.51 19.98
C GLU A 240 -5.13 3.20 18.74
N LYS A 241 -6.19 2.63 18.15
CA LYS A 241 -6.91 3.33 17.11
C LYS A 241 -7.61 4.48 17.81
N GLU A 242 -6.97 5.65 17.85
CA GLU A 242 -7.69 6.89 18.14
C GLU A 242 -8.87 6.93 17.17
N LYS A 243 -10.07 6.93 17.76
CA LYS A 243 -11.36 6.90 17.04
C LYS A 243 -11.67 8.25 16.43
#